data_AF-A0A3M1LGE3-F1
#
_entry.id   AF-A0A3M1LGE3-F1
#
_cell.length_a   1.000
_cell.length_b   1.000
_cell.length_c   1.000
_cell.angle_alpha   90.00
_cell.angle_beta   90.00
_cell.angle_gamma   90.00
#
_symmetry.space_group_name_H-M   'P 1'
#
loop_
_entity.id
_entity.type
_entity.pdbx_description
1 polymer ?
#
loop_
_entity_poly.entity_id
_entity_poly.type
_entity_poly.pdbx_seq_one_letter_code
_entity_poly.pdbx_strand_id
1 'polypeptide(L)'
;MTEEALIPYKGQAKNVVVYNTYAAGRSIHFDVFIPTDKADVNEVPKEYDEKAVEYAKEFLKLIGKPDTDLQVNICYRCHIDNTDLYEDELWKLPDKDVYIWPMEGCPKPNRQ
;
A
#
# COMPACT_ATOMS: atom_id res chain seq x y z
N MET A 1 3.68 -24.59 6.00
CA MET A 1 3.21 -23.37 6.66
C MET A 1 4.02 -22.25 6.04
N THR A 2 3.50 -21.64 4.98
CA THR A 2 4.15 -20.47 4.37
C THR A 2 3.93 -19.30 5.33
N GLU A 3 5.01 -18.74 5.84
CA GLU A 3 4.96 -17.56 6.72
C GLU A 3 4.26 -16.43 5.95
N GLU A 4 3.13 -15.96 6.47
CA GLU A 4 2.41 -14.75 6.02
C GLU A 4 3.24 -13.52 6.38
N ALA A 5 4.46 -13.43 5.85
CA ALA A 5 5.41 -12.38 6.15
C ALA A 5 5.42 -11.34 5.02
N LEU A 6 5.49 -10.06 5.40
CA LEU A 6 5.75 -8.99 4.43
C LEU A 6 7.11 -9.23 3.77
N ILE A 7 7.17 -9.06 2.45
CA ILE A 7 8.39 -9.28 1.67
C ILE A 7 8.86 -7.92 1.14
N PRO A 8 10.13 -7.52 1.30
CA PRO A 8 10.62 -6.30 0.69
C PRO A 8 10.41 -6.35 -0.82
N TYR A 9 9.85 -5.29 -1.39
CA TYR A 9 9.65 -5.23 -2.84
C TYR A 9 11.00 -5.13 -3.53
N LYS A 10 11.28 -6.11 -4.40
CA LYS A 10 12.40 -6.11 -5.34
C LYS A 10 11.85 -6.55 -6.69
N GLY A 11 11.57 -5.60 -7.56
CA GLY A 11 10.85 -5.86 -8.80
C GLY A 11 11.10 -4.81 -9.87
N GLN A 12 10.57 -5.07 -11.05
CA GLN A 12 10.60 -4.10 -12.16
C GLN A 12 9.59 -2.99 -11.91
N ALA A 13 9.97 -1.77 -12.28
CA ALA A 13 9.15 -0.58 -12.31
C ALA A 13 7.74 -0.85 -12.85
N LYS A 14 6.74 -0.39 -12.11
CA LYS A 14 5.30 -0.52 -12.42
C LYS A 14 4.59 0.77 -12.07
N ASN A 15 3.64 1.13 -12.93
CA ASN A 15 2.64 2.13 -12.64
C ASN A 15 1.69 1.62 -11.55
N VAL A 16 1.37 2.47 -10.59
CA VAL A 16 0.53 2.14 -9.44
C VAL A 16 -0.44 3.27 -9.14
N VAL A 17 -1.66 2.91 -8.75
CA VAL A 17 -2.59 3.84 -8.12
C VAL A 17 -2.24 3.92 -6.64
N VAL A 18 -2.08 5.15 -6.15
CA VAL A 18 -1.63 5.41 -4.77
C VAL A 18 -2.81 5.83 -3.90
N TYR A 19 -3.01 5.11 -2.80
CA TYR A 19 -4.02 5.40 -1.80
C TYR A 19 -3.39 5.79 -0.48
N ASN A 20 -3.60 7.04 -0.08
CA ASN A 20 -3.13 7.58 1.18
C ASN A 20 -3.99 7.05 2.34
N THR A 21 -3.35 6.35 3.28
CA THR A 21 -4.05 5.57 4.30
C THR A 21 -3.64 5.92 5.72
N TYR A 22 -4.62 6.25 6.56
CA TYR A 22 -4.43 6.48 7.99
C TYR A 22 -5.25 5.50 8.82
N ALA A 23 -4.70 5.06 9.95
CA ALA A 23 -5.39 4.23 10.92
C ALA A 23 -5.03 4.62 12.35
N ALA A 24 -5.74 4.04 13.32
CA ALA A 24 -5.54 4.21 14.75
C ALA A 24 -5.45 5.70 15.16
N GLY A 25 -6.47 6.48 14.79
CA GLY A 25 -6.50 7.92 15.07
C GLY A 25 -5.36 8.71 14.41
N ARG A 26 -4.92 8.28 13.21
CA ARG A 26 -3.78 8.85 12.43
C ARG A 26 -2.39 8.62 13.05
N SER A 27 -2.26 7.76 14.05
CA SER A 27 -0.95 7.34 14.56
C SER A 27 -0.21 6.36 13.64
N ILE A 28 -0.95 5.78 12.68
CA ILE A 28 -0.42 4.91 11.64
C ILE A 28 -0.71 5.56 10.29
N HIS A 29 0.33 5.71 9.47
CA HIS A 29 0.26 6.26 8.11
C HIS A 29 1.07 5.38 7.17
N PHE A 30 0.46 4.98 6.07
CA PHE A 30 1.08 4.25 4.98
C PHE A 30 0.31 4.51 3.69
N ASP A 31 0.93 4.23 2.56
CA ASP A 31 0.23 4.24 1.28
C ASP A 31 0.04 2.82 0.76
N VAL A 32 -1.11 2.58 0.13
CA VAL A 32 -1.41 1.34 -0.59
C VAL A 32 -1.24 1.58 -2.08
N PHE A 33 -0.36 0.79 -2.70
CA PHE A 33 0.00 0.89 -4.10
C PHE A 33 -0.59 -0.30 -4.85
N ILE A 34 -1.51 -0.03 -5.77
CA ILE A 34 -2.17 -1.07 -6.59
C ILE A 34 -1.70 -0.92 -8.04
N PRO A 35 -1.03 -1.93 -8.63
CA PRO A 35 -0.58 -1.89 -10.02
C PRO A 35 -1.70 -1.60 -11.00
N THR A 36 -1.37 -0.84 -12.04
CA THR A 36 -2.32 -0.46 -13.09
C THR A 36 -1.60 -0.25 -14.41
N ASP A 37 -2.25 -0.59 -15.52
CA ASP A 37 -1.79 -0.23 -16.86
C ASP A 37 -2.33 1.14 -17.30
N LYS A 38 -3.08 1.82 -16.44
CA LYS A 38 -3.65 3.15 -16.71
C LYS A 38 -2.58 4.24 -16.61
N ALA A 39 -2.80 5.31 -17.37
CA ALA A 39 -1.98 6.52 -17.33
C ALA A 39 -2.67 7.67 -16.57
N ASP A 40 -3.99 7.59 -16.36
CA ASP A 40 -4.78 8.58 -15.65
C ASP A 40 -5.69 7.92 -14.58
N VAL A 41 -5.81 8.58 -13.43
CA VAL A 41 -6.63 8.13 -12.30
C VAL A 41 -8.13 8.08 -12.63
N ASN A 42 -8.61 8.93 -13.55
CA ASN A 42 -10.01 8.94 -13.98
C ASN A 42 -10.38 7.68 -14.78
N GLU A 43 -9.38 6.92 -15.24
CA GLU A 43 -9.58 5.63 -15.89
C GLU A 43 -9.55 4.45 -14.93
N VAL A 44 -9.18 4.69 -13.66
CA VAL A 44 -9.11 3.65 -12.63
C VAL A 44 -10.53 3.32 -12.20
N PRO A 45 -10.96 2.04 -12.28
CA PRO A 45 -12.30 1.68 -11.86
C PRO A 45 -12.45 1.84 -10.35
N LYS A 46 -13.64 2.29 -9.91
CA LYS A 46 -13.97 2.52 -8.49
C LYS A 46 -13.74 1.29 -7.59
N GLU A 47 -13.71 0.08 -8.14
CA GLU A 47 -13.40 -1.14 -7.38
C GLU A 47 -12.00 -1.09 -6.71
N TYR A 48 -11.08 -0.27 -7.22
CA TYR A 48 -9.77 -0.08 -6.59
C TYR A 48 -9.90 0.57 -5.21
N ASP A 49 -10.91 1.41 -5.00
CA ASP A 49 -11.16 2.06 -3.71
C ASP A 49 -11.53 1.01 -2.65
N GLU A 50 -12.39 0.06 -3.02
CA GLU A 50 -12.80 -1.05 -2.14
C GLU A 50 -11.62 -1.99 -1.85
N LYS A 51 -10.87 -2.36 -2.90
CA LYS A 51 -9.65 -3.19 -2.76
C LYS A 51 -8.60 -2.53 -1.87
N ALA A 52 -8.40 -1.21 -2.01
CA ALA A 52 -7.44 -0.48 -1.18
C ALA A 52 -7.80 -0.56 0.32
N VAL A 53 -9.09 -0.51 0.67
CA VAL A 53 -9.57 -0.72 2.04
C VAL A 53 -9.27 -2.14 2.53
N GLU A 54 -9.51 -3.16 1.70
CA GLU A 54 -9.23 -4.55 2.06
C GLU A 54 -7.74 -4.78 2.29
N TYR A 55 -6.89 -4.30 1.37
CA TYR A 55 -5.44 -4.43 1.46
C TYR A 55 -4.85 -3.67 2.64
N ALA A 56 -5.40 -2.49 2.96
CA ALA A 56 -5.00 -1.74 4.16
C ALA A 56 -5.29 -2.54 5.45
N LYS A 57 -6.46 -3.17 5.55
CA LYS A 57 -6.81 -4.03 6.71
C LYS A 57 -5.91 -5.26 6.79
N GLU A 58 -5.60 -5.87 5.66
CA GLU A 58 -4.70 -7.01 5.60
C GLU A 58 -3.30 -6.62 6.09
N PHE A 59 -2.75 -5.51 5.58
CA PHE A 59 -1.46 -4.99 6.05
C PHE A 59 -1.45 -4.76 7.56
N LEU A 60 -2.46 -4.07 8.09
CA LEU A 60 -2.59 -3.79 9.53
C LEU A 60 -2.62 -5.09 10.35
N LYS A 61 -3.36 -6.11 9.89
CA LYS A 61 -3.38 -7.43 10.52
C LYS A 61 -2.00 -8.08 10.53
N LEU A 62 -1.27 -8.04 9.40
CA LEU A 62 0.08 -8.62 9.27
C LEU A 62 1.09 -7.96 10.21
N ILE A 63 0.97 -6.65 10.44
CA ILE A 63 1.86 -5.91 11.36
C ILE A 63 1.34 -5.88 12.80
N GLY A 64 0.25 -6.60 13.11
CA GLY A 64 -0.34 -6.68 14.45
C GLY A 64 -0.91 -5.35 14.96
N LYS A 65 -1.40 -4.49 14.06
CA LYS A 65 -2.00 -3.19 14.39
C LYS A 65 -3.52 -3.20 14.17
N PRO A 66 -4.28 -2.40 14.95
CA PRO A 66 -5.72 -2.29 14.78
C PRO A 66 -6.08 -1.46 13.54
N ASP A 67 -7.25 -1.72 12.97
CA ASP A 67 -7.85 -0.98 11.85
C ASP A 67 -8.89 0.07 12.29
N THR A 68 -8.84 0.49 13.55
CA THR A 68 -9.71 1.53 14.10
C THR A 68 -9.51 2.85 13.36
N ASP A 69 -10.62 3.55 13.06
CA ASP A 69 -10.62 4.83 12.32
C ASP A 69 -9.89 4.78 10.97
N LEU A 70 -9.93 3.64 10.28
CA LEU A 70 -9.31 3.46 8.98
C LEU A 70 -9.87 4.45 7.94
N GLN A 71 -8.98 5.26 7.37
CA GLN A 71 -9.27 6.22 6.32
C GLN A 71 -8.38 5.89 5.12
N VAL A 72 -8.99 5.52 4.00
CA VAL A 72 -8.30 5.24 2.74
C VAL A 72 -8.83 6.24 1.73
N ASN A 73 -7.95 7.08 1.19
CA ASN A 73 -8.32 8.06 0.19
C ASN A 73 -7.36 7.95 -0.99
N ILE A 74 -7.91 7.93 -2.20
CA ILE A 74 -7.06 8.02 -3.38
C ILE A 74 -6.26 9.32 -3.34
N CYS A 75 -4.96 9.23 -3.55
CA CYS A 75 -4.10 10.40 -3.53
C CYS A 75 -4.23 11.13 -4.86
N TYR A 76 -5.19 12.06 -4.96
CA TYR A 76 -5.38 12.86 -6.18
C TYR A 76 -4.18 13.73 -6.57
N ARG A 77 -3.22 13.94 -5.65
CA ARG A 77 -1.93 14.57 -5.96
C ARG A 77 -0.92 13.61 -6.59
N CYS A 78 -1.01 12.30 -6.32
CA CYS A 78 -0.11 11.27 -6.82
C CYS A 78 -0.72 10.42 -7.96
N HIS A 79 -1.99 10.64 -8.33
CA HIS A 79 -2.67 10.15 -9.55
C HIS A 79 -2.40 8.68 -9.91
N ILE A 80 -1.30 8.44 -10.60
CA ILE A 80 -0.65 7.18 -10.86
C ILE A 80 0.84 7.47 -10.74
N ASP A 81 1.56 6.68 -9.95
CA ASP A 81 2.99 6.84 -9.71
C ASP A 81 3.77 5.62 -10.20
N ASN A 82 5.09 5.65 -10.11
CA ASN A 82 5.94 4.52 -10.44
C ASN A 82 6.67 3.99 -9.21
N THR A 83 6.65 2.67 -9.06
CA THR A 83 7.33 1.94 -7.95
C THR A 83 8.85 2.09 -7.96
N ASP A 84 9.47 2.49 -9.07
CA ASP A 84 10.91 2.78 -9.13
C ASP A 84 11.35 3.94 -8.24
N LEU A 85 10.45 4.89 -7.95
CA LEU A 85 10.71 6.01 -7.03
C LEU A 85 10.80 5.58 -5.57
N TYR A 86 10.43 4.33 -5.26
CA TYR A 86 10.29 3.80 -3.91
C TYR A 86 11.12 2.52 -3.71
N GLU A 87 12.21 2.37 -4.48
CA GLU A 87 13.12 1.24 -4.36
C GLU A 87 13.55 1.04 -2.90
N ASP A 88 13.47 -0.22 -2.45
CA ASP A 88 13.73 -0.67 -1.07
C ASP A 88 12.87 -0.05 0.05
N GLU A 89 11.92 0.84 -0.26
CA GLU A 89 10.99 1.42 0.72
C GLU A 89 9.66 0.68 0.77
N LEU A 90 9.32 -0.11 -0.26
CA LEU A 90 8.04 -0.81 -0.35
C LEU A 90 8.07 -2.21 0.27
N TRP A 91 6.99 -2.55 0.96
CA TRP A 91 6.61 -3.93 1.26
C TRP A 91 5.69 -4.49 0.18
N LYS A 92 5.76 -5.79 -0.08
CA LYS A 92 4.78 -6.54 -0.87
C LYS A 92 3.88 -7.35 0.05
N LEU A 93 2.57 -7.28 -0.19
CA LEU A 93 1.60 -8.13 0.51
C LEU A 93 1.75 -9.61 0.07
N PRO A 94 1.64 -10.58 0.99
CA PRO A 94 1.73 -11.99 0.67
C PRO A 94 0.77 -12.41 -0.44
N ASP A 95 1.29 -13.15 -1.42
CA ASP A 95 0.56 -13.73 -2.56
C ASP A 95 -0.20 -12.71 -3.44
N LYS A 96 0.10 -11.42 -3.30
CA LYS A 96 -0.57 -10.34 -4.04
C LYS A 96 0.43 -9.46 -4.75
N ASP A 97 0.04 -8.93 -5.89
CA ASP A 97 0.78 -7.86 -6.56
C ASP A 97 0.31 -6.50 -6.03
N VAL A 98 0.47 -6.29 -4.72
CA VAL A 98 0.08 -5.06 -4.02
C VAL A 98 1.22 -4.67 -3.11
N TYR A 99 1.52 -3.37 -3.08
CA TYR A 99 2.65 -2.86 -2.33
C TYR A 99 2.20 -1.85 -1.29
N ILE A 100 2.96 -1.75 -0.21
CA ILE A 100 2.71 -0.83 0.89
C ILE A 100 3.95 0.02 1.08
N TRP A 101 3.78 1.34 1.07
CA TRP A 101 4.83 2.26 1.51
C TRP A 101 4.61 2.63 2.98
N PRO A 102 5.36 2.04 3.92
CA PRO A 102 5.22 2.33 5.34
C PRO A 102 5.79 3.70 5.69
N MET A 103 5.00 4.54 6.35
CA MET A 103 5.42 5.86 6.83
C MET A 103 5.44 5.89 8.36
N GLU A 104 4.42 6.46 8.99
CA GLU A 104 4.35 6.63 10.44
C GLU A 104 3.78 5.37 11.12
N GLY A 105 4.37 4.96 12.24
CA GLY A 105 3.87 3.83 13.05
C GLY A 105 3.99 2.44 12.41
N CYS A 106 4.66 2.33 11.24
CA CYS A 106 4.77 1.10 10.46
C CYS A 106 6.21 0.51 10.48
N PRO A 107 6.37 -0.82 10.31
CA PRO A 107 7.68 -1.44 10.11
C PRO A 107 8.27 -1.06 8.74
N LYS A 108 9.59 -0.93 8.63
CA LYS A 108 10.29 -0.55 7.37
C LYS A 108 11.09 -1.71 6.78
N PRO A 109 11.16 -1.87 5.44
CA PRO A 109 11.85 -2.99 4.80
C PRO A 109 13.36 -3.03 5.08
N ASN A 110 14.01 -1.87 5.05
CA ASN A 110 15.46 -1.75 5.24
C ASN A 110 15.94 -1.68 6.70
N ARG A 111 15.06 -1.91 7.68
CA ARG A 111 15.40 -1.77 9.12
C ARG A 111 15.08 -3.03 9.95
N GLN A 112 14.91 -4.19 9.32
CA GLN A 112 14.77 -5.47 10.02
C GLN A 112 16.10 -6.23 10.12
#